data_AF-A0A920SJI5-F1
#
_entry.id   AF-A0A920SJI5-F1
#
_cell.length_a   1.000
_cell.length_b   1.000
_cell.length_c   1.000
_cell.angle_alpha   90.00
_cell.angle_beta   90.00
_cell.angle_gamma   90.00
#
_symmetry.space_group_name_H-M   'P 1'
#
loop_
_entity.id
_entity.type
_entity.pdbx_description
1 polymer ?
#
loop_
_entity_poly.entity_id
_entity_poly.type
_entity_poly.pdbx_seq_one_letter_code
_entity_poly.pdbx_strand_id
1 'polypeptide(L)'
;MAVPRLVQASTPTKSSLPALARLFRRFWRADQGDRNHFQAQASLDGLVEASGELKTIAVSLHKIANDIRFIASGPRAGLGEIALPEVQPGSSIMPGKINPVISESVIQVVAQVVGNDASVTLAGQGGYFELNTMMPVAAHNILQSISLLAASSHNFADQCVKGLQRRRKDQIWWRRGLCLARLGTCHRV
;
A
#
# COMPACT_ATOMS: atom_id res chain seq x y z
N MET A 1 19.78 11.19 -42.29
CA MET A 1 19.99 12.50 -41.65
C MET A 1 20.70 12.23 -40.33
N ALA A 2 22.01 12.47 -40.28
CA ALA A 2 22.87 12.06 -39.18
C ALA A 2 22.78 13.09 -38.03
N VAL A 3 22.33 12.64 -36.86
CA VAL A 3 22.37 13.45 -35.63
C VAL A 3 23.83 13.49 -35.15
N PRO A 4 24.40 14.67 -34.82
CA PRO A 4 25.81 14.79 -34.45
C PRO A 4 26.12 14.04 -33.14
N ARG A 5 27.29 13.38 -33.09
CA ARG A 5 27.91 12.81 -31.89
C ARG A 5 28.37 13.92 -30.93
N LEU A 6 27.43 14.64 -30.33
CA LEU A 6 27.70 15.55 -29.22
C LEU A 6 27.01 14.97 -27.99
N VAL A 7 27.78 14.81 -26.91
CA VAL A 7 27.44 14.14 -25.64
C VAL A 7 27.61 12.61 -25.69
N GLN A 8 28.86 12.17 -25.85
CA GLN A 8 29.33 11.02 -25.07
C GLN A 8 29.29 11.44 -23.59
N ALA A 9 28.14 11.28 -22.94
CA ALA A 9 28.13 11.20 -21.49
C ALA A 9 29.11 10.09 -21.13
N SER A 10 30.14 10.43 -20.38
CA SER A 10 31.20 9.53 -19.95
C SER A 10 30.57 8.32 -19.26
N THR A 11 30.35 7.24 -20.01
CA THR A 11 30.19 5.91 -19.43
C THR A 11 31.51 5.63 -18.73
N PRO A 12 31.54 5.47 -17.40
CA PRO A 12 32.74 4.98 -16.76
C PRO A 12 32.81 3.49 -17.09
N THR A 13 33.34 3.18 -18.27
CA THR A 13 33.88 1.84 -18.59
C THR A 13 35.04 1.47 -17.65
N LYS A 14 35.42 2.37 -16.75
CA LYS A 14 36.17 2.11 -15.52
C LYS A 14 35.49 2.86 -14.39
N SER A 15 34.89 2.15 -13.43
CA SER A 15 34.39 2.75 -12.19
C SER A 15 35.51 3.55 -11.52
N SER A 16 35.41 4.88 -11.49
CA SER A 16 36.33 5.75 -10.73
C SER A 16 36.11 5.65 -9.21
N LEU A 17 35.12 4.85 -8.75
CA LEU A 17 34.80 4.66 -7.34
C LEU A 17 34.57 3.16 -7.02
N PRO A 18 35.63 2.40 -6.66
CA PRO A 18 35.54 1.00 -6.27
C PRO A 18 34.61 0.72 -5.07
N ALA A 19 34.38 1.75 -4.24
CA ALA A 19 33.44 1.70 -3.11
C ALA A 19 31.98 1.73 -3.60
N LEU A 20 31.68 2.59 -4.57
CA LEU A 20 30.34 2.73 -5.14
C LEU A 20 29.96 1.48 -5.94
N ALA A 21 30.91 0.92 -6.70
CA ALA A 21 30.73 -0.35 -7.39
C ALA A 21 30.59 -1.56 -6.44
N ARG A 22 31.13 -1.48 -5.20
CA ARG A 22 30.90 -2.49 -4.15
C ARG A 22 29.54 -2.34 -3.49
N LEU A 23 29.10 -1.11 -3.25
CA LEU A 23 27.78 -0.82 -2.67
C LEU A 23 26.66 -1.21 -3.65
N PHE A 24 26.82 -0.86 -4.93
CA PHE A 24 25.93 -1.29 -6.02
C PHE A 24 25.82 -2.80 -6.10
N ARG A 25 26.94 -3.55 -6.15
CA ARG A 25 26.92 -5.02 -6.20
C ARG A 25 26.32 -5.67 -4.95
N ARG A 26 26.37 -5.01 -3.80
CA ARG A 26 25.88 -5.55 -2.52
C ARG A 26 24.37 -5.34 -2.32
N PHE A 27 23.81 -4.26 -2.87
CA PHE A 27 22.39 -3.92 -2.70
C PHE A 27 21.55 -4.09 -3.97
N TRP A 28 22.14 -3.92 -5.15
CA TRP A 28 21.45 -3.93 -6.43
C TRP A 28 21.89 -5.16 -7.24
N ARG A 29 21.05 -6.20 -7.26
CA ARG A 29 21.29 -7.43 -8.05
C ARG A 29 21.03 -7.27 -9.56
N ALA A 30 20.67 -6.08 -10.03
CA ALA A 30 20.43 -5.82 -11.45
C ALA A 30 21.64 -5.13 -12.08
N ASP A 31 22.40 -5.89 -12.87
CA ASP A 31 23.44 -5.39 -13.78
C ASP A 31 22.86 -4.65 -15.00
N GLN A 32 21.76 -3.91 -14.83
CA GLN A 32 21.17 -3.14 -15.92
C GLN A 32 21.21 -1.67 -15.53
N GLY A 33 22.38 -1.07 -15.73
CA GLY A 33 22.42 0.36 -16.01
C GLY A 33 21.46 0.63 -17.16
N ASP A 34 20.63 1.66 -17.01
CA ASP A 34 19.63 1.96 -18.01
C ASP A 34 20.28 2.05 -19.39
N ARG A 35 19.69 1.41 -20.40
CA ARG A 35 20.33 1.31 -21.74
C ARG A 35 20.55 2.69 -22.35
N ASN A 36 19.86 3.70 -21.83
CA ASN A 36 19.97 5.09 -22.20
C ASN A 36 20.12 6.00 -20.96
N HIS A 37 21.33 6.53 -20.75
CA HIS A 37 21.61 7.45 -19.64
C HIS A 37 20.82 8.76 -19.70
N PHE A 38 20.46 9.24 -20.89
CA PHE A 38 19.66 10.45 -21.04
C PHE A 38 18.27 10.27 -20.47
N GLN A 39 17.65 9.11 -20.71
CA GLN A 39 16.36 8.76 -20.14
C GLN A 39 16.42 8.71 -18.61
N ALA A 40 17.43 8.01 -18.07
CA ALA A 40 17.60 7.85 -16.63
C ALA A 40 17.81 9.17 -15.85
N GLN A 41 18.28 10.24 -16.51
CA GLN A 41 18.47 11.56 -15.91
C GLN A 41 17.27 12.49 -16.11
N ALA A 42 16.63 12.41 -17.28
CA ALA A 42 15.55 13.30 -17.68
C ALA A 42 14.19 12.90 -17.14
N SER A 43 13.90 11.60 -16.95
CA SER A 43 12.60 11.11 -16.52
C SER A 43 12.65 10.30 -15.22
N LEU A 44 11.50 10.19 -14.55
CA LEU A 44 11.32 9.42 -13.32
C LEU A 44 10.29 8.30 -13.51
N ASP A 45 10.17 7.79 -14.74
CA ASP A 45 9.09 6.88 -15.15
C ASP A 45 9.01 5.63 -14.28
N GLY A 46 10.15 5.03 -13.95
CA GLY A 46 10.20 3.86 -13.07
C GLY A 46 9.75 4.16 -11.63
N LEU A 47 9.96 5.38 -11.13
CA LEU A 47 9.44 5.79 -9.82
C LEU A 47 7.93 6.04 -9.87
N VAL A 48 7.42 6.61 -10.96
CA VAL A 48 5.97 6.83 -11.15
C VAL A 48 5.24 5.49 -11.26
N GLU A 49 5.80 4.53 -12.01
CA GLU A 49 5.27 3.17 -12.11
C GLU A 49 5.25 2.48 -10.74
N ALA A 50 6.38 2.49 -10.02
CA ALA A 50 6.46 1.91 -8.68
C ALA A 50 5.46 2.57 -7.70
N SER A 51 5.25 3.89 -7.79
CA SER A 51 4.23 4.60 -7.03
C SER A 51 2.82 4.06 -7.32
N GLY A 52 2.50 3.82 -8.60
CA GLY A 52 1.24 3.25 -9.03
C GLY A 52 0.98 1.84 -8.48
N GLU A 53 2.01 1.01 -8.40
CA GLU A 53 1.95 -0.31 -7.77
C GLU A 53 1.66 -0.20 -6.27
N LEU A 54 2.38 0.68 -5.56
CA LEU A 54 2.15 0.93 -4.13
C LEU A 54 0.74 1.43 -3.85
N LYS A 55 0.20 2.32 -4.69
CA LYS A 55 -1.20 2.76 -4.62
C LYS A 55 -2.17 1.59 -4.79
N THR A 56 -1.91 0.69 -5.73
CA THR A 56 -2.77 -0.48 -5.98
C THR A 56 -2.83 -1.39 -4.74
N ILE A 57 -1.69 -1.62 -4.10
CA ILE A 57 -1.60 -2.35 -2.83
C ILE A 57 -2.37 -1.60 -1.73
N ALA A 58 -2.19 -0.29 -1.63
CA ALA A 58 -2.87 0.54 -0.63
C ALA A 58 -4.41 0.47 -0.76
N VAL A 59 -4.94 0.58 -1.98
CA VAL A 59 -6.39 0.46 -2.24
C VAL A 59 -6.91 -0.93 -1.84
N SER A 60 -6.14 -1.98 -2.11
CA SER A 60 -6.49 -3.35 -1.73
C SER A 60 -6.53 -3.51 -0.20
N LEU A 61 -5.54 -2.96 0.51
CA LEU A 61 -5.51 -2.94 1.98
C LEU A 61 -6.68 -2.13 2.57
N HIS A 62 -7.02 -0.99 1.97
CA HIS A 62 -8.16 -0.19 2.39
C HIS A 62 -9.45 -1.02 2.37
N LYS A 63 -9.70 -1.74 1.28
CA LYS A 63 -10.88 -2.61 1.17
C LYS A 63 -10.92 -3.64 2.28
N ILE A 64 -9.82 -4.36 2.52
CA ILE A 64 -9.73 -5.40 3.56
C ILE A 64 -9.98 -4.81 4.96
N ALA A 65 -9.32 -3.70 5.29
CA ALA A 65 -9.51 -3.02 6.57
C ALA A 65 -10.94 -2.50 6.74
N ASN A 66 -11.54 -2.00 5.65
CA ASN A 66 -12.90 -1.50 5.61
C ASN A 66 -13.93 -2.62 5.86
N ASP A 67 -13.76 -3.78 5.24
CA ASP A 67 -14.63 -4.93 5.47
C ASP A 67 -14.55 -5.39 6.93
N ILE A 68 -13.33 -5.52 7.47
CA ILE A 68 -13.13 -5.96 8.86
C ILE A 68 -13.83 -5.02 9.85
N ARG A 69 -13.74 -3.69 9.67
CA ARG A 69 -14.44 -2.74 10.57
C ARG A 69 -15.96 -2.84 10.46
N PHE A 70 -16.51 -3.09 9.27
CA PHE A 70 -17.96 -3.20 9.09
C PHE A 70 -18.50 -4.51 9.66
N ILE A 71 -17.83 -5.63 9.38
CA ILE A 71 -18.21 -6.96 9.89
C ILE A 71 -18.09 -7.00 11.42
N ALA A 72 -17.12 -6.28 12.00
CA ALA A 72 -16.94 -6.14 13.44
C ALA A 72 -17.89 -5.13 14.12
N SER A 73 -18.71 -4.39 13.35
CA SER A 73 -19.61 -3.37 13.90
C SER A 73 -20.59 -3.98 14.92
N GLY A 74 -20.77 -3.33 16.06
CA GLY A 74 -21.55 -3.90 17.16
C GLY A 74 -21.30 -3.15 18.48
N PRO A 75 -21.68 -3.71 19.64
CA PRO A 75 -22.08 -5.11 19.88
C PRO A 75 -23.59 -5.40 19.75
N ARG A 76 -24.44 -4.37 19.63
CA ARG A 76 -25.91 -4.55 19.59
C ARG A 76 -26.57 -4.04 18.29
N ALA A 77 -26.06 -2.96 17.71
CA ALA A 77 -26.64 -2.28 16.55
C ALA A 77 -25.72 -2.30 15.32
N GLY A 78 -25.17 -3.48 15.00
CA GLY A 78 -24.28 -3.71 13.86
C GLY A 78 -24.33 -5.16 13.39
N LEU A 79 -23.43 -5.55 12.49
CA LEU A 79 -23.35 -6.92 11.97
C LEU A 79 -22.88 -7.91 13.03
N GLY A 80 -21.79 -7.55 13.73
CA GLY A 80 -21.27 -8.25 14.91
C GLY A 80 -20.84 -9.68 14.64
N GLU A 81 -20.41 -10.01 13.42
CA GLU A 81 -20.05 -11.38 13.02
C GLU A 81 -18.65 -11.78 13.51
N ILE A 82 -17.75 -10.81 13.63
CA ILE A 82 -16.41 -11.00 14.18
C ILE A 82 -16.19 -10.14 15.43
N ALA A 83 -15.32 -10.61 16.32
CA ALA A 83 -14.81 -9.86 17.45
C ALA A 83 -13.36 -9.45 17.16
N LEU A 84 -13.08 -8.16 17.37
CA LEU A 84 -11.74 -7.60 17.26
C LEU A 84 -10.99 -7.75 18.60
N PRO A 85 -9.66 -7.89 18.55
CA PRO A 85 -8.84 -7.84 19.75
C PRO A 85 -8.90 -6.45 20.41
N GLU A 86 -8.90 -6.43 21.75
CA GLU A 86 -8.87 -5.20 22.54
C GLU A 86 -7.44 -4.67 22.65
N VAL A 87 -7.09 -3.73 21.76
CA VAL A 87 -5.75 -3.09 21.74
C VAL A 87 -5.65 -1.83 22.60
N GLN A 88 -6.80 -1.27 23.01
CA GLN A 88 -6.88 -0.05 23.80
C GLN A 88 -7.87 -0.21 24.94
N PRO A 89 -7.65 0.45 26.09
CA PRO A 89 -8.60 0.41 27.20
C PRO A 89 -9.94 1.00 26.75
N GLY A 90 -11.00 0.21 26.91
CA GLY A 90 -12.36 0.65 26.66
C GLY A 90 -12.78 1.76 27.64
N SER A 91 -13.76 2.57 27.23
CA SER A 91 -14.29 3.60 28.12
C SER A 91 -15.05 2.98 29.30
N SER A 92 -14.75 3.41 30.53
CA SER A 92 -15.42 2.94 31.75
C SER A 92 -16.94 3.20 31.76
N ILE A 93 -17.41 4.17 30.97
CA ILE A 93 -18.84 4.49 30.81
C ILE A 93 -19.57 3.57 29.83
N MET A 94 -18.83 2.93 28.91
CA MET A 94 -19.39 2.10 27.83
C MET A 94 -18.71 0.72 27.81
N PRO A 95 -19.11 -0.20 28.71
CA PRO A 95 -18.52 -1.54 28.77
C PRO A 95 -18.77 -2.30 27.45
N GLY A 96 -17.70 -2.87 26.90
CA GLY A 96 -17.73 -3.65 25.65
C GLY A 96 -17.66 -2.81 24.36
N LYS A 97 -17.40 -1.49 24.45
CA LYS A 97 -17.08 -0.67 23.27
C LYS A 97 -15.64 -0.91 22.85
N ILE A 98 -15.46 -1.59 21.72
CA ILE A 98 -14.16 -1.86 21.09
C ILE A 98 -14.16 -1.14 19.74
N ASN A 99 -13.26 -0.17 19.55
CA ASN A 99 -13.13 0.53 18.28
C ASN A 99 -12.07 -0.17 17.39
N PRO A 100 -12.29 -0.27 16.07
CA PRO A 100 -11.37 -0.89 15.13
C PRO A 100 -10.15 0.00 14.80
N VAL A 101 -9.46 0.51 15.82
CA VAL A 101 -8.42 1.54 15.66
C VAL A 101 -7.26 1.13 14.77
N ILE A 102 -6.91 -0.16 14.75
CA ILE A 102 -5.86 -0.66 13.86
C ILE A 102 -6.32 -0.58 12.40
N SER A 103 -7.55 -1.00 12.10
CA SER A 103 -8.15 -0.86 10.76
C SER A 103 -8.32 0.61 10.36
N GLU A 104 -8.66 1.49 11.30
CA GLU A 104 -8.75 2.94 11.07
C GLU A 104 -7.38 3.54 10.74
N SER A 105 -6.31 3.10 11.43
CA SER A 105 -4.94 3.54 11.14
C SER A 105 -4.47 3.12 9.75
N VAL A 106 -4.87 1.93 9.28
CA VAL A 106 -4.60 1.45 7.92
C VAL A 106 -5.27 2.37 6.89
N ILE A 107 -6.53 2.75 7.11
CA ILE A 107 -7.27 3.65 6.22
C ILE A 107 -6.57 5.03 6.13
N GLN A 108 -6.08 5.56 7.24
CA GLN A 108 -5.32 6.82 7.26
C GLN A 108 -4.01 6.71 6.47
N VAL A 109 -3.27 5.60 6.62
CA VAL A 109 -2.05 5.33 5.85
C VAL A 109 -2.34 5.26 4.35
N VAL A 110 -3.44 4.61 3.95
CA VAL A 110 -3.82 4.55 2.52
C VAL A 110 -4.11 5.94 1.96
N ALA A 111 -4.81 6.79 2.71
CA ALA A 111 -5.05 8.18 2.29
C ALA A 111 -3.73 8.94 2.05
N GLN A 112 -2.75 8.76 2.95
CA GLN A 112 -1.42 9.35 2.79
C GLN A 112 -0.70 8.82 1.54
N VAL A 113 -0.71 7.51 1.31
CA VAL A 113 -0.06 6.88 0.14
C VAL A 113 -0.67 7.37 -1.17
N VAL A 114 -1.99 7.55 -1.23
CA VAL A 114 -2.67 8.12 -2.41
C VAL A 114 -2.26 9.59 -2.64
N GLY A 115 -2.13 10.38 -1.57
CA GLY A 115 -1.61 11.75 -1.67
C GLY A 115 -0.14 11.80 -2.12
N ASN A 116 0.67 10.87 -1.64
CA ASN A 116 2.07 10.72 -2.06
C ASN A 116 2.17 10.35 -3.54
N ASP A 117 1.30 9.46 -4.03
CA ASP A 117 1.25 9.07 -5.45
C ASP A 117 0.95 10.26 -6.39
N ALA A 118 0.01 11.12 -5.99
CA ALA A 118 -0.26 12.35 -6.73
C ALA A 118 0.97 13.27 -6.77
N SER A 119 1.70 13.38 -5.67
CA SER A 119 2.94 14.17 -5.58
C SER A 119 4.05 13.58 -6.46
N VAL A 120 4.22 12.25 -6.47
CA VAL A 120 5.20 11.55 -7.33
C VAL A 120 4.84 11.70 -8.80
N THR A 121 3.56 11.62 -9.15
CA THR A 121 3.08 11.84 -10.52
C THR A 121 3.44 13.23 -11.03
N LEU A 122 3.21 14.27 -10.21
CA LEU A 122 3.61 15.64 -10.55
C LEU A 122 5.12 15.81 -10.64
N ALA A 123 5.88 15.14 -9.76
CA ALA A 123 7.34 15.14 -9.81
C ALA A 123 7.87 14.48 -11.11
N GLY A 124 7.23 13.41 -11.57
CA GLY A 124 7.55 12.77 -12.85
C GLY A 124 7.32 13.69 -14.05
N GLN A 125 6.25 14.48 -14.03
CA GLN A 125 5.97 15.48 -15.06
C GLN A 125 6.96 16.67 -15.04
N GLY A 126 7.50 17.02 -13.87
CA GLY A 126 8.36 18.20 -13.66
C GLY A 126 9.77 18.14 -14.28
N GLY A 127 10.03 17.22 -15.21
CA GLY A 127 11.29 17.15 -15.94
C GLY A 127 11.39 18.20 -17.03
N TYR A 128 12.55 18.87 -17.12
CA TYR A 128 12.85 19.80 -18.20
C TYR A 128 14.15 19.39 -18.89
N PHE A 129 14.08 19.15 -20.20
CA PHE A 129 15.21 18.76 -21.04
C PHE A 129 15.98 17.56 -20.47
N GLU A 130 17.25 17.70 -20.12
CA GLU A 130 18.14 16.59 -19.74
C GLU A 130 18.05 16.16 -18.26
N LEU A 131 17.34 16.90 -17.40
CA LEU A 131 17.32 16.62 -15.96
C LEU A 131 15.97 16.88 -15.29
N ASN A 132 15.51 15.91 -14.50
CA ASN A 132 14.40 16.11 -13.58
C ASN A 132 14.89 16.61 -12.22
N THR A 133 14.54 17.84 -11.84
CA THR A 133 14.96 18.45 -10.56
C THR A 133 14.06 18.07 -9.38
N MET A 134 12.93 17.42 -9.63
CA MET A 134 11.97 16.97 -8.61
C MET A 134 12.35 15.61 -7.99
N MET A 135 13.52 15.05 -8.30
CA MET A 135 14.03 13.82 -7.69
C MET A 135 13.92 13.75 -6.15
N PRO A 136 14.23 14.80 -5.37
CA PRO A 136 14.16 14.73 -3.91
C PRO A 136 12.73 14.52 -3.40
N VAL A 137 11.74 15.17 -4.01
CA VAL A 137 10.34 15.06 -3.58
C VAL A 137 9.77 13.70 -3.96
N ALA A 138 10.13 13.17 -5.14
CA ALA A 138 9.73 11.84 -5.57
C ALA A 138 10.33 10.77 -4.64
N ALA A 139 11.63 10.85 -4.36
CA ALA A 139 12.32 9.90 -3.48
C ALA A 139 11.75 9.90 -2.06
N HIS A 140 11.49 11.08 -1.48
CA HIS A 140 10.91 11.18 -0.14
C HIS A 140 9.53 10.51 -0.07
N ASN A 141 8.63 10.83 -1.01
CA ASN A 141 7.27 10.30 -1.02
C ASN A 141 7.23 8.79 -1.24
N ILE A 142 8.07 8.24 -2.12
CA ILE A 142 8.19 6.80 -2.33
C ILE A 142 8.66 6.09 -1.06
N LEU A 143 9.76 6.56 -0.46
CA LEU A 143 10.30 5.94 0.75
C LEU A 143 9.33 6.03 1.93
N GLN A 144 8.63 7.16 2.07
CA GLN A 144 7.59 7.33 3.07
C GLN A 144 6.43 6.35 2.82
N SER A 145 5.93 6.23 1.59
CA SER A 145 4.86 5.30 1.24
C SER A 145 5.24 3.84 1.55
N ILE A 146 6.46 3.43 1.20
CA ILE A 146 6.98 2.08 1.51
C ILE A 146 7.03 1.86 3.02
N SER A 147 7.61 2.81 3.77
CA SER A 147 7.74 2.69 5.22
C SER A 147 6.37 2.63 5.92
N LEU A 148 5.42 3.47 5.50
CA LEU A 148 4.07 3.50 6.08
C LEU A 148 3.30 2.23 5.76
N LEU A 149 3.33 1.75 4.51
CA LEU A 149 2.64 0.52 4.12
C LEU A 149 3.23 -0.70 4.83
N ALA A 150 4.55 -0.79 4.94
CA ALA A 150 5.21 -1.88 5.65
C ALA A 150 4.83 -1.89 7.13
N ALA A 151 5.00 -0.76 7.83
CA ALA A 151 4.66 -0.64 9.25
C ALA A 151 3.18 -0.91 9.52
N SER A 152 2.29 -0.35 8.69
CA SER A 152 0.84 -0.55 8.77
C SER A 152 0.44 -2.00 8.53
N SER A 153 1.03 -2.65 7.52
CA SER A 153 0.74 -4.06 7.22
C SER A 153 1.17 -5.00 8.34
N HIS A 154 2.36 -4.77 8.92
CA HIS A 154 2.83 -5.52 10.08
C HIS A 154 1.93 -5.30 11.30
N ASN A 155 1.63 -4.05 11.62
CA ASN A 155 0.76 -3.72 12.76
C ASN A 155 -0.65 -4.30 12.58
N PHE A 156 -1.21 -4.23 11.36
CA PHE A 156 -2.51 -4.80 11.04
C PHE A 156 -2.52 -6.32 11.17
N ALA A 157 -1.48 -7.00 10.69
CA ALA A 157 -1.35 -8.44 10.85
C ALA A 157 -1.25 -8.84 12.34
N ASP A 158 -0.40 -8.17 13.09
CA ASP A 158 -0.06 -8.53 14.47
C ASP A 158 -1.15 -8.16 15.47
N GLN A 159 -1.71 -6.96 15.37
CA GLN A 159 -2.64 -6.41 16.36
C GLN A 159 -4.11 -6.53 15.98
N CYS A 160 -4.44 -6.89 14.73
CA CYS A 160 -5.83 -7.05 14.30
C CYS A 160 -6.08 -8.48 13.78
N VAL A 161 -5.43 -8.86 12.68
CA VAL A 161 -5.75 -10.10 11.94
C VAL A 161 -5.49 -11.36 12.78
N LYS A 162 -4.36 -11.45 13.49
CA LYS A 162 -4.04 -12.61 14.35
C LYS A 162 -5.05 -12.81 15.50
N GLY A 163 -5.70 -11.74 15.95
CA GLY A 163 -6.64 -11.76 17.09
C GLY A 163 -8.10 -11.91 16.70
N LEU A 164 -8.43 -12.06 15.41
CA LEU A 164 -9.82 -12.15 14.97
C LEU A 164 -10.51 -13.40 15.49
N GLN A 165 -11.66 -13.21 16.13
CA GLN A 165 -12.50 -14.31 16.60
C GLN A 165 -13.90 -14.24 16.00
N ARG A 166 -14.47 -15.40 15.69
CA ARG A 166 -15.85 -15.52 15.21
C ARG A 166 -16.84 -15.36 16.36
N ARG A 167 -17.87 -14.53 16.20
CA ARG A 167 -18.97 -14.40 17.19
C ARG A 167 -20.06 -15.43 16.92
N ARG A 168 -20.34 -16.32 17.90
CA ARG A 168 -21.35 -17.41 17.83
C ARG A 168 -22.80 -17.00 17.50
N LYS A 169 -23.15 -15.72 17.57
CA LYS A 169 -24.53 -15.23 17.33
C LYS A 169 -24.86 -15.09 15.83
N ASP A 170 -23.84 -15.26 14.99
CA ASP A 170 -23.86 -15.28 13.53
C ASP A 170 -24.76 -16.37 12.89
N GLN A 171 -25.10 -17.43 13.64
CA GLN A 171 -25.95 -18.51 13.11
C GLN A 171 -27.40 -18.10 12.80
N ILE A 172 -27.82 -16.90 13.24
CA ILE A 172 -29.17 -16.38 13.02
C ILE A 172 -29.29 -15.60 11.70
N TRP A 173 -28.24 -14.91 11.25
CA TRP A 173 -28.35 -13.97 10.12
C TRP A 173 -28.64 -14.69 8.80
N TRP A 174 -27.89 -15.76 8.50
CA TRP A 174 -28.10 -16.54 7.28
C TRP A 174 -29.49 -17.20 7.28
N ARG A 175 -29.95 -17.76 8.41
CA ARG A 175 -31.29 -18.36 8.55
C ARG A 175 -32.44 -17.38 8.29
N ARG A 176 -32.21 -16.08 8.50
CA ARG A 176 -33.20 -15.02 8.27
C ARG A 176 -33.15 -14.45 6.85
N GLY A 177 -32.16 -14.84 6.04
CA GLY A 177 -32.02 -14.37 4.67
C GLY A 177 -33.13 -14.90 3.77
N LEU A 178 -33.94 -14.01 3.18
CA LEU A 178 -34.97 -14.36 2.19
C LEU A 178 -34.39 -15.08 0.97
N CYS A 179 -33.09 -14.90 0.68
CA CYS A 179 -32.38 -15.61 -0.39
C CYS A 179 -32.40 -17.14 -0.20
N LEU A 180 -32.47 -17.65 1.04
CA LEU A 180 -32.60 -19.09 1.30
C LEU A 180 -33.90 -19.69 0.76
N ALA A 181 -34.97 -18.90 0.62
CA ALA A 181 -36.22 -19.38 0.05
C ALA A 181 -36.04 -19.88 -1.40
N ARG A 182 -35.04 -19.35 -2.12
CA ARG A 182 -34.67 -19.83 -3.47
C ARG A 182 -33.81 -21.10 -3.45
N LEU A 183 -33.07 -21.34 -2.37
CA LEU A 183 -32.24 -22.54 -2.22
C LEU A 183 -33.05 -23.73 -1.67
N GLY A 184 -34.12 -23.47 -0.91
CA GLY A 184 -35.02 -24.49 -0.36
C GLY A 184 -35.84 -25.26 -1.40
N THR A 185 -35.95 -24.76 -2.63
CA THR A 185 -36.56 -25.50 -3.76
C THR A 185 -35.59 -26.47 -4.44
N CYS A 186 -34.28 -26.42 -4.14
CA CYS A 186 -33.28 -27.31 -4.72
C CYS A 186 -33.16 -28.68 -4.00
N HIS A 187 -33.82 -28.89 -2.86
CA HIS A 187 -33.86 -30.19 -2.18
C HIS A 187 -35.00 -31.11 -2.66
N ARG A 188 -35.65 -30.79 -3.78
CA ARG A 188 -36.77 -31.57 -4.32
C ARG A 188 -36.73 -31.75 -5.85
N VAL A 189 -35.52 -31.86 -6.41
CA VAL A 189 -35.24 -32.37 -7.77
C VAL A 189 -34.17 -33.44 -7.66
#